data_AF-A0A815F7V4-F1
#
_entry.id   AF-A0A815F7V4-F1
#
_cell.length_a   1.000
_cell.length_b   1.000
_cell.length_c   1.000
_cell.angle_alpha   90.00
_cell.angle_beta   90.00
_cell.angle_gamma   90.00
#
_symmetry.space_group_name_H-M   'P 1'
#
loop_
_entity.id
_entity.type
_entity.pdbx_description
1 polymer ?
#
loop_
_entity_poly.entity_id
_entity_poly.type
_entity_poly.pdbx_seq_one_letter_code
_entity_poly.pdbx_strand_id
1 'polypeptide(L)'
;MVISLHKIGYGHIGGVKEQLTQINNMVQLSLKHQQQLKTIDVKPPRGILLYRPPGAGKTLIARAVANETGAFLFLIHGPEIMSKLSGESEFNLRKAFEEAKKNASAIIFIDELDVIAPKREKSHDEIEHPIVLQLLTLMDDLQQCSHVIVMAATNRPNSVNPALRRFDRFDREVDISIPDAVADDVNLVQIGNETHGYVGADLASLCSEAALQQIPLREILVEKPRTTWEHIHGLENVKHELQELIEYNVVYPYRFLRFDKTSLSGVLLYGPPGCGKTLLAKAMANECDGNFILVKVPELLTMWFEESEANVCDVFDKARQAAPCVLFFDGLDSIAKSRGGSVGDGSDAADRVYNQILTEMDGMRAKNKVFIIGATTRKIIMHEAILQLGRLDHLIYVPLPDDKARAAILQSTVKELPAGADLNTLCNQTKNLTGQLLATIGQQAHKSAVQETIKEKKKKKAQTMDIDETPTLPQIRLHHIEQAINYAQRLQFERDKPR
;
A
#
# COMPACT_ATOMS: atom_id res chain seq x y z
N MET A 1 8.77 24.93 -7.81
CA MET A 1 7.41 24.55 -7.37
C MET A 1 7.54 24.04 -5.94
N VAL A 2 7.43 24.94 -4.96
CA VAL A 2 7.63 24.61 -3.53
C VAL A 2 6.35 23.96 -3.03
N ILE A 3 6.45 22.70 -2.63
CA ILE A 3 5.36 21.93 -2.04
C ILE A 3 4.95 22.64 -0.74
N SER A 4 3.72 23.16 -0.69
CA SER A 4 3.16 23.71 0.55
C SER A 4 3.07 22.59 1.58
N LEU A 5 3.87 22.68 2.63
CA LEU A 5 3.66 21.92 3.86
C LEU A 5 2.24 22.21 4.35
N HIS A 6 1.37 21.21 4.36
CA HIS A 6 0.00 21.30 4.85
C HIS A 6 -0.01 21.94 6.24
N LYS A 7 -0.64 23.12 6.38
CA LYS A 7 -0.88 23.74 7.70
C LYS A 7 -1.88 22.87 8.46
N ILE A 8 -1.49 22.37 9.64
CA ILE A 8 -2.36 21.61 10.54
C ILE A 8 -3.50 22.54 11.02
N GLY A 9 -4.75 22.14 10.80
CA GLY A 9 -5.96 22.87 11.23
C GLY A 9 -6.98 21.94 11.89
N TYR A 10 -8.13 22.45 12.32
CA TYR A 10 -9.14 21.68 13.07
C TYR A 10 -9.69 20.48 12.30
N GLY A 11 -9.68 20.51 10.96
CA GLY A 11 -10.04 19.36 10.13
C GLY A 11 -9.12 18.13 10.29
N HIS A 12 -7.96 18.28 10.94
CA HIS A 12 -7.00 17.19 11.19
C HIS A 12 -7.09 16.64 12.63
N ILE A 13 -8.04 17.13 13.44
CA ILE A 13 -8.23 16.70 14.84
C ILE A 13 -9.61 16.05 14.98
N GLY A 14 -9.62 14.75 15.26
CA GLY A 14 -10.84 13.95 15.44
C GLY A 14 -11.28 13.79 16.90
N GLY A 15 -12.59 13.66 17.13
CA GLY A 15 -13.23 13.22 18.37
C GLY A 15 -13.05 14.07 19.64
N VAL A 16 -12.44 15.26 19.56
CA VAL A 16 -12.31 16.22 20.69
C VAL A 16 -12.98 17.57 20.38
N LYS A 17 -14.15 17.53 19.71
CA LYS A 17 -14.84 18.73 19.19
C LYS A 17 -15.24 19.71 20.31
N GLU A 18 -15.73 19.21 21.44
CA GLU A 18 -16.17 20.04 22.57
C GLU A 18 -14.98 20.75 23.24
N GLN A 19 -13.91 20.00 23.51
CA GLN A 19 -12.67 20.51 24.10
C GLN A 19 -12.01 21.54 23.18
N LEU A 20 -11.98 21.25 21.87
CA LEU A 20 -11.41 22.16 20.88
C LEU A 20 -12.22 23.46 20.79
N THR A 21 -13.55 23.38 20.85
CA THR A 21 -14.43 24.55 20.88
C THR A 21 -14.19 25.38 22.14
N GLN A 22 -14.04 24.74 23.30
CA GLN A 22 -13.73 25.40 24.56
C GLN A 22 -12.38 26.14 24.51
N ILE A 23 -11.32 25.49 24.01
CA ILE A 23 -9.99 26.09 23.86
C ILE A 23 -10.04 27.25 22.86
N ASN A 24 -10.68 27.06 21.71
CA ASN A 24 -10.78 28.08 20.67
C ASN A 24 -11.51 29.33 21.20
N ASN A 25 -12.62 29.17 21.90
CA ASN A 25 -13.35 30.29 22.50
C ASN A 25 -12.47 31.07 23.49
N MET A 26 -11.73 30.38 24.37
CA MET A 26 -10.81 31.02 25.33
C MET A 26 -9.70 31.80 24.63
N VAL A 27 -9.08 31.20 23.60
CA VAL A 27 -7.98 31.82 22.86
C VAL A 27 -8.47 33.00 22.02
N GLN A 28 -9.64 32.89 21.37
CA GLN A 28 -10.22 33.99 20.61
C GLN A 28 -10.64 35.17 21.49
N LEU A 29 -11.20 34.89 22.68
CA LEU A 29 -11.50 35.93 23.66
C LEU A 29 -10.24 36.70 24.08
N SER A 30 -9.16 35.96 24.35
CA SER A 30 -7.88 36.55 24.77
C SER A 30 -7.14 37.27 23.64
N LEU A 31 -7.23 36.83 22.37
CA LEU A 31 -6.46 37.41 21.26
C LEU A 31 -7.23 38.44 20.42
N LYS A 32 -8.52 38.21 20.14
CA LYS A 32 -9.33 39.03 19.21
C LYS A 32 -10.29 40.00 19.91
N HIS A 33 -10.83 39.67 21.08
CA HIS A 33 -11.93 40.41 21.71
C HIS A 33 -11.53 41.25 22.95
N GLN A 34 -10.26 41.62 23.08
CA GLN A 34 -9.74 42.29 24.27
C GLN A 34 -10.38 43.66 24.58
N GLN A 35 -10.77 44.42 23.55
CA GLN A 35 -11.41 45.74 23.76
C GLN A 35 -12.75 45.60 24.49
N GLN A 36 -13.48 44.51 24.24
CA GLN A 36 -14.77 44.20 24.87
C GLN A 36 -14.59 43.73 26.33
N LEU A 37 -13.48 43.05 26.64
CA LEU A 37 -13.17 42.62 28.01
C LEU A 37 -12.75 43.80 28.91
N LYS A 38 -12.00 44.78 28.36
CA LYS A 38 -11.62 46.00 29.09
C LYS A 38 -12.82 46.84 29.52
N THR A 39 -13.89 46.84 28.73
CA THR A 39 -15.14 47.56 29.08
C THR A 39 -15.97 46.87 30.16
N ILE A 40 -15.78 45.56 30.39
CA ILE A 40 -16.59 44.77 31.32
C ILE A 40 -15.80 44.43 32.62
N ASP A 41 -14.55 44.93 32.76
CA ASP A 41 -13.63 44.66 33.88
C ASP A 41 -13.41 43.17 34.18
N VAL A 42 -13.46 42.33 33.14
CA VAL A 42 -13.22 40.89 33.24
C VAL A 42 -11.83 40.57 32.69
N LYS A 43 -11.00 39.91 33.51
CA LYS A 43 -9.67 39.45 33.09
C LYS A 43 -9.77 38.26 32.12
N PRO A 44 -9.06 38.27 30.97
CA PRO A 44 -9.01 37.13 30.06
C PRO A 44 -8.28 35.92 30.69
N PRO A 45 -8.61 34.69 30.28
CA PRO A 45 -7.85 33.50 30.64
C PRO A 45 -6.46 33.55 30.01
N ARG A 46 -5.42 33.23 30.78
CA ARG A 46 -4.02 33.38 30.38
C ARG A 46 -3.26 32.06 30.30
N GLY A 47 -3.67 31.08 31.08
CA GLY A 47 -3.05 29.76 31.10
C GLY A 47 -4.07 28.65 30.86
N ILE A 48 -3.84 27.84 29.83
CA ILE A 48 -4.62 26.64 29.54
C ILE A 48 -3.71 25.42 29.76
N LEU A 49 -4.06 24.56 30.71
CA LEU A 49 -3.39 23.30 30.97
C LEU A 49 -4.16 22.14 30.31
N LEU A 50 -3.52 21.49 29.34
CA LEU A 50 -4.00 20.28 28.68
C LEU A 50 -3.44 19.05 29.41
N TYR A 51 -4.31 18.16 29.89
CA TYR A 51 -3.89 16.96 30.62
C TYR A 51 -4.59 15.69 30.10
N ARG A 52 -3.95 14.51 30.31
CA ARG A 52 -4.35 13.09 29.96
C ARG A 52 -3.17 12.21 29.49
N PRO A 53 -3.27 10.89 29.23
CA PRO A 53 -2.12 10.09 28.78
C PRO A 53 -1.39 10.64 27.53
N PRO A 54 -0.10 10.28 27.35
CA PRO A 54 0.67 10.64 26.15
C PRO A 54 -0.05 10.13 24.90
N GLY A 55 0.07 10.86 23.79
CA GLY A 55 -0.55 10.46 22.52
C GLY A 55 -2.00 10.91 22.30
N ALA A 56 -2.63 11.59 23.27
CA ALA A 56 -3.97 12.18 23.09
C ALA A 56 -4.03 13.40 22.13
N GLY A 57 -2.91 13.76 21.47
CA GLY A 57 -2.89 14.85 20.47
C GLY A 57 -2.78 16.26 21.03
N LYS A 58 -2.34 16.46 22.28
CA LYS A 58 -2.24 17.79 22.93
C LYS A 58 -1.38 18.80 22.15
N THR A 59 -0.22 18.35 21.68
CA THR A 59 0.71 19.16 20.86
C THR A 59 0.11 19.49 19.49
N LEU A 60 -0.71 18.58 18.93
CA LEU A 60 -1.44 18.83 17.68
C LEU A 60 -2.56 19.88 17.87
N ILE A 61 -3.28 19.83 18.99
CA ILE A 61 -4.33 20.82 19.33
C ILE A 61 -3.74 22.22 19.39
N ALA A 62 -2.63 22.42 20.11
CA ALA A 62 -2.00 23.73 20.22
C ALA A 62 -1.53 24.27 18.86
N ARG A 63 -0.97 23.40 18.01
CA ARG A 63 -0.57 23.75 16.64
C ARG A 63 -1.77 24.16 15.77
N ALA A 64 -2.86 23.40 15.83
CA ALA A 64 -4.06 23.71 15.07
C ALA A 64 -4.69 25.03 15.52
N VAL A 65 -4.82 25.25 16.84
CA VAL A 65 -5.37 26.50 17.40
C VAL A 65 -4.54 27.71 16.99
N ALA A 66 -3.21 27.64 17.04
CA ALA A 66 -2.37 28.74 16.59
C ALA A 66 -2.56 29.06 15.11
N ASN A 67 -2.55 28.03 14.25
CA ASN A 67 -2.75 28.19 12.81
C ASN A 67 -4.12 28.78 12.45
N GLU A 68 -5.18 28.35 13.13
CA GLU A 68 -6.56 28.80 12.91
C GLU A 68 -6.80 30.24 13.37
N THR A 69 -6.22 30.60 14.51
CA THR A 69 -6.30 31.96 15.06
C THR A 69 -5.37 32.94 14.36
N GLY A 70 -4.39 32.45 13.59
CA GLY A 70 -3.33 33.24 12.98
C GLY A 70 -2.30 33.77 13.99
N ALA A 71 -2.22 33.14 15.16
CA ALA A 71 -1.30 33.53 16.23
C ALA A 71 0.09 32.91 16.04
N PHE A 72 1.12 33.63 16.45
CA PHE A 72 2.49 33.12 16.45
C PHE A 72 2.66 32.03 17.52
N LEU A 73 3.04 30.81 17.12
CA LEU A 73 3.25 29.69 18.06
C LEU A 73 4.73 29.59 18.45
N PHE A 74 5.00 29.73 19.74
CA PHE A 74 6.31 29.43 20.33
C PHE A 74 6.26 28.11 21.07
N LEU A 75 7.06 27.13 20.64
CA LEU A 75 7.06 25.77 21.19
C LEU A 75 8.22 25.59 22.17
N ILE A 76 7.93 25.13 23.39
CA ILE A 76 8.92 24.85 24.44
C ILE A 76 8.78 23.38 24.82
N HIS A 77 9.84 22.59 24.61
CA HIS A 77 9.88 21.19 25.02
C HIS A 77 10.54 21.06 26.40
N GLY A 78 9.84 20.44 27.37
CA GLY A 78 10.31 20.26 28.75
C GLY A 78 11.74 19.70 28.87
N PRO A 79 12.04 18.54 28.26
CA PRO A 79 13.38 17.94 28.32
C PRO A 79 14.48 18.80 27.70
N GLU A 80 14.18 19.52 26.62
CA GLU A 80 15.15 20.37 25.90
C GLU A 80 15.61 21.56 26.74
N ILE A 81 14.74 22.08 27.60
CA ILE A 81 15.06 23.16 28.52
C ILE A 81 15.86 22.64 29.72
N MET A 82 15.56 21.43 30.22
CA MET A 82 16.23 20.85 31.38
C MET A 82 17.63 20.29 31.08
N SER A 83 17.92 19.90 29.84
CA SER A 83 19.23 19.33 29.46
C SER A 83 20.36 20.35 29.33
N LYS A 84 20.09 21.65 29.54
CA LYS A 84 21.07 22.74 29.39
C LYS A 84 21.75 23.08 30.72
N LEU A 85 22.94 23.70 30.66
CA LEU A 85 23.73 24.04 31.84
C LEU A 85 22.93 24.95 32.79
N SER A 86 23.18 24.85 34.11
CA SER A 86 22.44 25.64 35.11
C SER A 86 22.53 27.15 34.82
N GLY A 87 21.38 27.83 34.82
CA GLY A 87 21.23 29.24 34.43
C GLY A 87 20.91 29.46 32.94
N GLU A 88 21.33 28.57 32.04
CA GLU A 88 21.00 28.67 30.61
C GLU A 88 19.51 28.35 30.35
N SER A 89 18.96 27.41 31.12
CA SER A 89 17.54 27.04 31.07
C SER A 89 16.62 28.22 31.44
N GLU A 90 17.00 29.00 32.46
CA GLU A 90 16.25 30.20 32.88
C GLU A 90 16.33 31.31 31.84
N PHE A 91 17.52 31.55 31.29
CA PHE A 91 17.73 32.54 30.24
C PHE A 91 16.89 32.20 29.00
N ASN A 92 16.89 30.94 28.57
CA ASN A 92 16.13 30.49 27.42
C ASN A 92 14.62 30.61 27.64
N LEU A 93 14.13 30.27 28.84
CA LEU A 93 12.73 30.45 29.19
C LEU A 93 12.32 31.93 29.17
N ARG A 94 13.16 32.82 29.72
CA ARG A 94 12.94 34.27 29.68
C ARG A 94 12.92 34.80 28.25
N LYS A 95 13.90 34.40 27.43
CA LYS A 95 14.01 34.78 26.02
C LYS A 95 12.78 34.34 25.21
N ALA A 96 12.29 33.12 25.44
CA ALA A 96 11.07 32.61 24.81
C ALA A 96 9.84 33.50 25.08
N PHE A 97 9.65 33.90 26.34
CA PHE A 97 8.55 34.79 26.73
C PHE A 97 8.71 36.20 26.16
N GLU A 98 9.93 36.73 26.09
CA GLU A 98 10.20 38.03 25.47
C GLU A 98 9.95 38.03 23.96
N GLU A 99 10.37 36.97 23.25
CA GLU A 99 10.11 36.81 21.81
C GLU A 99 8.61 36.65 21.52
N ALA A 100 7.89 35.90 22.35
CA ALA A 100 6.42 35.80 22.24
C ALA A 100 5.74 37.15 22.47
N LYS A 101 6.21 37.95 23.45
CA LYS A 101 5.70 39.32 23.70
C LYS A 101 5.94 40.24 22.50
N LYS A 102 7.08 40.12 21.81
CA LYS A 102 7.40 40.92 20.61
C LYS A 102 6.52 40.55 19.41
N ASN A 103 6.13 39.28 19.29
CA ASN A 103 5.32 38.75 18.19
C ASN A 103 3.81 38.66 18.52
N ALA A 104 3.32 39.49 19.44
CA ALA A 104 1.89 39.57 19.79
C ALA A 104 1.01 39.78 18.53
N SER A 105 0.02 38.94 18.21
CA SER A 105 -0.67 37.89 19.01
C SER A 105 0.05 36.54 19.00
N ALA A 106 0.39 36.01 20.19
CA ALA A 106 1.20 34.80 20.31
C ALA A 106 0.65 33.77 21.30
N ILE A 107 0.94 32.50 21.04
CA ILE A 107 0.68 31.34 21.90
C ILE A 107 2.02 30.74 22.28
N ILE A 108 2.32 30.66 23.59
CA ILE A 108 3.46 29.91 24.11
C ILE A 108 2.95 28.52 24.49
N PHE A 109 3.44 27.45 23.85
CA PHE A 109 3.09 26.08 24.18
C PHE A 109 4.23 25.36 24.88
N ILE A 110 4.01 24.93 26.13
CA ILE A 110 4.97 24.18 26.94
C ILE A 110 4.57 22.70 26.94
N ASP A 111 5.34 21.86 26.27
CA ASP A 111 5.16 20.41 26.29
C ASP A 111 5.89 19.78 27.48
N GLU A 112 5.31 18.73 28.06
CA GLU A 112 5.83 18.05 29.27
C GLU A 112 6.11 19.00 30.45
N LEU A 113 5.10 19.79 30.84
CA LEU A 113 5.22 20.76 31.93
C LEU A 113 5.68 20.15 33.26
N ASP A 114 5.33 18.89 33.52
CA ASP A 114 5.73 18.15 34.73
C ASP A 114 7.26 17.96 34.84
N VAL A 115 7.99 18.02 33.72
CA VAL A 115 9.46 17.98 33.70
C VAL A 115 10.06 19.32 34.13
N ILE A 116 9.47 20.44 33.70
CA ILE A 116 9.94 21.79 34.06
C ILE A 116 9.50 22.18 35.47
N ALA A 117 8.28 21.82 35.86
CA ALA A 117 7.68 22.24 37.12
C ALA A 117 7.03 21.10 37.90
N PRO A 118 7.84 20.15 38.42
CA PRO A 118 7.35 19.06 39.23
C PRO A 118 6.81 19.55 40.59
N LYS A 119 5.92 18.75 41.17
CA LYS A 119 5.38 18.94 42.53
C LYS A 119 6.45 18.58 43.55
N ARG A 120 6.56 19.38 44.62
CA ARG A 120 7.47 19.15 45.74
C ARG A 120 7.19 17.78 46.39
N GLU A 121 8.18 16.91 46.45
CA GLU A 121 8.16 15.75 47.34
C GLU A 121 8.64 16.16 48.74
N LYS A 122 8.11 15.51 49.78
CA LYS A 122 8.37 15.86 51.19
C LYS A 122 9.66 15.23 51.75
N SER A 123 10.45 14.56 50.92
CA SER A 123 11.73 13.96 51.29
C SER A 123 12.85 15.02 51.29
N HIS A 124 13.72 14.95 52.29
CA HIS A 124 14.82 15.87 52.54
C HIS A 124 15.74 16.06 51.31
N ASP A 125 16.13 17.32 51.07
CA ASP A 125 17.22 17.80 50.19
C ASP A 125 17.00 18.02 48.69
N GLU A 126 15.84 18.52 48.26
CA GLU A 126 15.73 19.19 46.95
C GLU A 126 15.43 20.68 47.09
N ILE A 127 16.44 21.50 46.82
CA ILE A 127 16.32 22.95 46.58
C ILE A 127 15.28 23.14 45.47
N GLU A 128 14.32 24.06 45.65
CA GLU A 128 13.35 24.39 44.59
C GLU A 128 14.11 24.68 43.30
N HIS A 129 13.83 23.91 42.24
CA HIS A 129 14.46 24.12 40.96
C HIS A 129 14.26 25.60 40.54
N PRO A 130 15.33 26.39 40.37
CA PRO A 130 15.25 27.83 40.07
C PRO A 130 14.37 28.15 38.86
N ILE A 131 14.30 27.23 37.90
CA ILE A 131 13.45 27.33 36.72
C ILE A 131 11.95 27.40 37.03
N VAL A 132 11.50 26.78 38.13
CA VAL A 132 10.09 26.82 38.56
C VAL A 132 9.73 28.20 39.06
N LEU A 133 10.60 28.82 39.87
CA LEU A 133 10.43 30.20 40.33
C LEU A 133 10.47 31.18 39.15
N GLN A 134 11.35 30.95 38.19
CA GLN A 134 11.42 31.74 36.97
C GLN A 134 10.13 31.64 36.14
N LEU A 135 9.58 30.43 35.95
CA LEU A 135 8.32 30.23 35.23
C LEU A 135 7.14 30.91 35.95
N LEU A 136 7.07 30.80 37.28
CA LEU A 136 6.04 31.46 38.09
C LEU A 136 6.10 32.99 37.92
N THR A 137 7.30 33.57 37.98
CA THR A 137 7.52 35.00 37.79
C THR A 137 7.10 35.43 36.38
N LEU A 138 7.46 34.66 35.35
CA LEU A 138 7.06 34.96 33.97
C LEU A 138 5.55 34.89 33.74
N MET A 139 4.87 33.92 34.37
CA MET A 139 3.40 33.81 34.33
C MET A 139 2.72 34.99 35.03
N ASP A 140 3.28 35.45 36.15
CA ASP A 140 2.76 36.62 36.88
C ASP A 140 3.03 37.92 36.10
N ASP A 141 4.21 38.06 35.48
CA ASP A 141 4.57 39.20 34.62
C ASP A 141 3.67 39.31 33.38
N LEU A 142 3.11 38.19 32.92
CA LEU A 142 2.17 38.21 31.81
C LEU A 142 0.91 38.99 32.15
N GLN A 143 0.55 39.21 33.42
CA GLN A 143 -0.65 39.96 33.84
C GLN A 143 -0.79 41.33 33.17
N GLN A 144 0.30 41.96 32.75
CA GLN A 144 0.30 43.27 32.09
C GLN A 144 0.23 43.19 30.55
N CYS A 145 0.50 42.02 29.97
CA CYS A 145 0.50 41.79 28.53
C CYS A 145 -0.85 41.22 28.07
N SER A 146 -1.54 41.89 27.14
CA SER A 146 -2.89 41.48 26.76
C SER A 146 -2.94 40.43 25.64
N HIS A 147 -1.91 40.34 24.78
CA HIS A 147 -1.93 39.56 23.52
C HIS A 147 -1.12 38.25 23.53
N VAL A 148 -0.82 37.69 24.70
CA VAL A 148 -0.06 36.43 24.83
C VAL A 148 -0.83 35.47 25.72
N ILE A 149 -1.02 34.24 25.25
CA ILE A 149 -1.62 33.15 26.03
C ILE A 149 -0.61 32.00 26.17
N VAL A 150 -0.60 31.36 27.33
CA VAL A 150 0.27 30.21 27.61
C VAL A 150 -0.58 28.95 27.64
N MET A 151 -0.21 27.99 26.82
CA MET A 151 -0.77 26.64 26.82
C MET A 151 0.30 25.67 27.32
N ALA A 152 -0.08 24.68 28.12
CA ALA A 152 0.86 23.67 28.58
C ALA A 152 0.26 22.28 28.50
N ALA A 153 1.08 21.26 28.26
CA ALA A 153 0.67 19.87 28.25
C ALA A 153 1.39 19.08 29.35
N THR A 154 0.64 18.24 30.07
CA THR A 154 1.20 17.29 31.05
C THR A 154 0.46 15.98 31.03
N ASN A 155 1.16 14.86 31.20
CA ASN A 155 0.53 13.55 31.30
C ASN A 155 -0.01 13.26 32.70
N ARG A 156 0.50 13.99 33.71
CA ARG A 156 0.19 13.79 35.12
C ARG A 156 -0.13 15.14 35.77
N PRO A 157 -1.38 15.61 35.75
CA PRO A 157 -1.74 16.90 36.33
C PRO A 157 -1.45 16.98 37.84
N ASN A 158 -1.39 15.83 38.52
CA ASN A 158 -1.05 15.73 39.94
C ASN A 158 0.45 15.86 40.22
N SER A 159 1.30 15.69 39.20
CA SER A 159 2.76 15.81 39.27
C SER A 159 3.25 17.24 39.00
N VAL A 160 2.40 18.15 38.55
CA VAL A 160 2.75 19.56 38.33
C VAL A 160 2.68 20.35 39.63
N ASN A 161 3.57 21.33 39.80
CA ASN A 161 3.59 22.23 40.95
C ASN A 161 2.22 22.92 41.15
N PRO A 162 1.55 22.74 42.31
CA PRO A 162 0.24 23.34 42.58
C PRO A 162 0.20 24.86 42.50
N ALA A 163 1.35 25.54 42.66
CA ALA A 163 1.43 27.00 42.51
C ALA A 163 1.10 27.46 41.09
N LEU A 164 1.40 26.65 40.07
CA LEU A 164 1.11 26.97 38.66
C LEU A 164 -0.37 26.81 38.30
N ARG A 165 -1.11 25.98 39.05
CA ARG A 165 -2.55 25.72 38.86
C ARG A 165 -3.46 26.71 39.61
N ARG A 166 -2.86 27.77 40.17
CA ARG A 166 -3.61 28.84 40.87
C ARG A 166 -4.22 29.81 39.87
N PHE A 167 -5.23 30.53 40.36
CA PHE A 167 -5.85 31.64 39.64
C PHE A 167 -4.80 32.63 39.11
N ASP A 168 -5.05 33.24 37.95
CA ASP A 168 -4.14 34.10 37.17
C ASP A 168 -2.92 33.39 36.51
N ARG A 169 -2.77 32.06 36.64
CA ARG A 169 -1.73 31.26 35.96
C ARG A 169 -2.38 30.22 35.02
N PHE A 170 -2.24 28.92 35.27
CA PHE A 170 -3.05 27.90 34.58
C PHE A 170 -4.40 27.77 35.27
N ASP A 171 -5.26 28.75 35.02
CA ASP A 171 -6.60 28.88 35.60
C ASP A 171 -7.64 28.01 34.86
N ARG A 172 -7.30 27.51 33.67
CA ARG A 172 -8.13 26.61 32.88
C ARG A 172 -7.45 25.27 32.66
N GLU A 173 -8.12 24.19 33.03
CA GLU A 173 -7.67 22.84 32.77
C GLU A 173 -8.64 22.18 31.78
N VAL A 174 -8.11 21.58 30.71
CA VAL A 174 -8.91 20.90 29.68
C VAL A 174 -8.46 19.45 29.60
N ASP A 175 -9.42 18.57 29.81
CA ASP A 175 -9.26 17.12 29.73
C ASP A 175 -9.33 16.67 28.26
N ILE A 176 -8.19 16.26 27.69
CA ILE A 176 -8.14 15.72 26.31
C ILE A 176 -8.34 14.21 26.37
N SER A 177 -9.60 13.79 26.48
CA SER A 177 -10.03 12.39 26.58
C SER A 177 -10.19 11.70 25.21
N ILE A 178 -10.63 10.44 25.24
CA ILE A 178 -10.71 9.50 24.11
C ILE A 178 -11.62 10.07 22.99
N PRO A 179 -11.22 10.01 21.71
CA PRO A 179 -12.01 10.50 20.58
C PRO A 179 -13.32 9.71 20.36
N ASP A 180 -14.45 10.38 20.13
CA ASP A 180 -15.69 9.75 19.64
C ASP A 180 -15.67 9.52 18.10
N ALA A 181 -16.23 8.39 17.65
CA ALA A 181 -16.07 7.82 16.31
C ALA A 181 -17.07 8.31 15.24
N VAL A 182 -16.62 8.58 13.99
CA VAL A 182 -17.46 8.58 12.76
C VAL A 182 -16.63 8.39 11.44
N ALA A 183 -17.05 7.49 10.55
CA ALA A 183 -17.04 7.54 9.05
C ALA A 183 -17.73 6.29 8.44
N ASP A 184 -18.18 6.34 7.18
CA ASP A 184 -19.38 5.67 6.64
C ASP A 184 -19.22 4.34 5.86
N ASP A 185 -18.03 3.77 5.76
CA ASP A 185 -17.75 2.56 4.94
C ASP A 185 -16.91 1.49 5.65
N VAL A 186 -16.26 1.86 6.76
CA VAL A 186 -15.76 0.96 7.79
C VAL A 186 -16.59 1.24 9.04
N ASN A 187 -17.08 0.23 9.75
CA ASN A 187 -17.84 0.45 10.99
C ASN A 187 -16.91 0.94 12.11
N LEU A 188 -16.48 2.20 12.02
CA LEU A 188 -15.62 2.85 13.00
C LEU A 188 -16.30 2.96 14.37
N VAL A 189 -17.63 2.89 14.42
CA VAL A 189 -18.39 2.82 15.67
C VAL A 189 -18.14 1.47 16.37
N GLN A 190 -18.14 0.37 15.63
CA GLN A 190 -17.77 -0.94 16.17
C GLN A 190 -16.30 -0.96 16.62
N ILE A 191 -15.38 -0.47 15.80
CA ILE A 191 -13.96 -0.39 16.18
C ILE A 191 -13.80 0.50 17.42
N GLY A 192 -14.45 1.66 17.48
CA GLY A 192 -14.45 2.54 18.65
C GLY A 192 -14.95 1.85 19.92
N ASN A 193 -16.00 1.03 19.81
CA ASN A 193 -16.53 0.23 20.93
C ASN A 193 -15.57 -0.89 21.35
N GLU A 194 -14.83 -1.48 20.41
CA GLU A 194 -13.87 -2.57 20.64
C GLU A 194 -12.49 -2.05 21.11
N THR A 195 -12.14 -0.80 20.80
CA THR A 195 -10.89 -0.14 21.19
C THR A 195 -10.98 0.57 22.55
N HIS A 196 -11.65 -0.04 23.52
CA HIS A 196 -11.73 0.53 24.86
C HIS A 196 -10.33 0.65 25.49
N GLY A 197 -9.97 1.86 25.92
CA GLY A 197 -8.67 2.15 26.54
C GLY A 197 -7.57 2.59 25.57
N TYR A 198 -7.83 2.65 24.27
CA TYR A 198 -6.89 3.18 23.28
C TYR A 198 -6.86 4.71 23.34
N VAL A 199 -5.66 5.30 23.25
CA VAL A 199 -5.49 6.74 23.10
C VAL A 199 -5.35 7.14 21.62
N GLY A 200 -5.37 8.44 21.32
CA GLY A 200 -5.26 8.93 19.94
C GLY A 200 -4.02 8.44 19.19
N ALA A 201 -2.89 8.23 19.87
CA ALA A 201 -1.69 7.65 19.28
C ALA A 201 -1.83 6.14 19.02
N ASP A 202 -2.53 5.41 19.88
CA ASP A 202 -2.80 3.98 19.68
C ASP A 202 -3.75 3.79 18.51
N LEU A 203 -4.77 4.66 18.37
CA LEU A 203 -5.65 4.68 17.21
C LEU A 203 -4.90 5.11 15.95
N ALA A 204 -4.01 6.09 16.02
CA ALA A 204 -3.15 6.47 14.90
C ALA A 204 -2.20 5.32 14.49
N SER A 205 -1.66 4.59 15.47
CA SER A 205 -0.83 3.40 15.24
C SER A 205 -1.66 2.25 14.67
N LEU A 206 -2.88 2.02 15.17
CA LEU A 206 -3.83 1.04 14.65
C LEU A 206 -4.21 1.36 13.20
N CYS A 207 -4.48 2.62 12.88
CA CYS A 207 -4.72 3.08 11.51
C CYS A 207 -3.47 2.94 10.64
N SER A 208 -2.28 3.18 11.20
CA SER A 208 -1.01 3.03 10.48
C SER A 208 -0.70 1.56 10.20
N GLU A 209 -0.93 0.66 11.16
CA GLU A 209 -0.82 -0.79 11.01
C GLU A 209 -1.88 -1.33 10.03
N ALA A 210 -3.13 -0.91 10.15
CA ALA A 210 -4.17 -1.26 9.19
C ALA A 210 -3.82 -0.76 7.77
N ALA A 211 -3.25 0.44 7.65
CA ALA A 211 -2.75 0.96 6.39
C ALA A 211 -1.53 0.18 5.89
N LEU A 212 -0.61 -0.24 6.77
CA LEU A 212 0.53 -1.08 6.42
C LEU A 212 0.12 -2.50 6.01
N GLN A 213 -0.95 -3.05 6.59
CA GLN A 213 -1.58 -4.29 6.12
C GLN A 213 -2.24 -4.12 4.73
N GLN A 214 -2.67 -2.90 4.38
CA GLN A 214 -3.19 -2.56 3.05
C GLN A 214 -2.09 -2.14 2.06
N ILE A 215 -0.89 -1.78 2.56
CA ILE A 215 0.29 -1.55 1.74
C ILE A 215 0.88 -2.92 1.45
N PRO A 216 0.85 -3.42 0.20
CA PRO A 216 1.27 -4.77 -0.08
C PRO A 216 2.77 -4.90 0.15
N LEU A 217 3.16 -5.44 1.31
CA LEU A 217 4.43 -6.15 1.49
C LEU A 217 4.34 -7.45 0.70
N ARG A 218 4.35 -7.34 -0.64
CA ARG A 218 4.29 -8.45 -1.62
C ARG A 218 3.51 -9.67 -1.13
N GLU A 219 2.27 -9.44 -0.70
CA GLU A 219 1.38 -10.54 -0.40
C GLU A 219 0.99 -11.27 -1.68
N ILE A 220 0.87 -12.59 -1.57
CA ILE A 220 0.22 -13.45 -2.55
C ILE A 220 -1.22 -12.94 -2.74
N LEU A 221 -1.43 -12.15 -3.80
CA LEU A 221 -2.70 -11.51 -4.11
C LEU A 221 -3.73 -12.57 -4.53
N VAL A 222 -4.81 -12.68 -3.76
CA VAL A 222 -6.00 -13.42 -4.16
C VAL A 222 -6.83 -12.50 -5.06
N GLU A 223 -6.86 -12.79 -6.35
CA GLU A 223 -7.55 -11.97 -7.34
C GLU A 223 -8.71 -12.75 -7.96
N LYS A 224 -9.85 -12.10 -8.23
CA LYS A 224 -10.83 -12.65 -9.18
C LYS A 224 -10.40 -12.28 -10.60
N PRO A 225 -10.01 -13.24 -11.45
CA PRO A 225 -9.54 -12.92 -12.80
C PRO A 225 -10.70 -12.40 -13.65
N ARG A 226 -10.42 -11.40 -14.50
CA ARG A 226 -11.40 -10.86 -15.47
C ARG A 226 -11.24 -11.46 -16.87
N THR A 227 -10.23 -12.31 -17.06
CA THR A 227 -9.93 -12.95 -18.34
C THR A 227 -10.98 -14.02 -18.61
N THR A 228 -11.64 -13.96 -19.76
CA THR A 228 -12.58 -14.99 -20.25
C THR A 228 -11.95 -15.81 -21.37
N TRP A 229 -12.58 -16.91 -21.78
CA TRP A 229 -12.15 -17.71 -22.94
C TRP A 229 -12.10 -16.90 -24.25
N GLU A 230 -12.89 -15.84 -24.37
CA GLU A 230 -12.90 -14.93 -25.52
C GLU A 230 -11.59 -14.15 -25.66
N HIS A 231 -10.89 -13.91 -24.54
CA HIS A 231 -9.58 -13.26 -24.55
C HIS A 231 -8.46 -14.20 -25.05
N ILE A 232 -8.74 -15.49 -25.20
CA ILE A 232 -7.78 -16.51 -25.63
C ILE A 232 -8.16 -17.01 -27.02
N HIS A 233 -7.36 -16.65 -28.00
CA HIS A 233 -7.60 -17.02 -29.39
C HIS A 233 -6.92 -18.35 -29.74
N GLY A 234 -7.70 -19.31 -30.25
CA GLY A 234 -7.23 -20.66 -30.57
C GLY A 234 -7.14 -21.58 -29.35
N LEU A 235 -6.32 -22.63 -29.45
CA LEU A 235 -6.13 -23.64 -28.40
C LEU A 235 -7.43 -24.36 -27.99
N GLU A 236 -8.37 -24.53 -28.92
CA GLU A 236 -9.71 -25.08 -28.62
C GLU A 236 -9.64 -26.47 -27.97
N ASN A 237 -8.74 -27.34 -28.44
CA ASN A 237 -8.53 -28.66 -27.84
C ASN A 237 -8.11 -28.55 -26.36
N VAL A 238 -7.22 -27.61 -26.04
CA VAL A 238 -6.73 -27.36 -24.67
C VAL A 238 -7.83 -26.75 -23.80
N LYS A 239 -8.64 -25.85 -24.35
CA LYS A 239 -9.79 -25.27 -23.63
C LYS A 239 -10.81 -26.35 -23.27
N HIS A 240 -11.17 -27.21 -24.22
CA HIS A 240 -12.08 -28.33 -23.98
C HIS A 240 -11.53 -29.30 -22.93
N GLU A 241 -10.25 -29.67 -23.02
CA GLU A 241 -9.61 -30.54 -22.03
C GLU A 241 -9.63 -29.92 -20.62
N LEU A 242 -9.35 -28.63 -20.48
CA LEU A 242 -9.44 -27.93 -19.19
C LEU A 242 -10.87 -27.79 -18.65
N GLN A 243 -11.84 -27.52 -19.54
CA GLN A 243 -13.26 -27.42 -19.17
C GLN A 243 -13.80 -28.75 -18.68
N GLU A 244 -13.50 -29.85 -19.38
CA GLU A 244 -13.87 -31.19 -18.96
C GLU A 244 -13.35 -31.50 -17.54
N LEU A 245 -12.08 -31.19 -17.26
CA LEU A 245 -11.50 -31.40 -15.94
C LEU A 245 -12.23 -30.63 -14.82
N ILE A 246 -12.72 -29.43 -15.08
CA ILE A 246 -13.53 -28.66 -14.11
C ILE A 246 -14.92 -29.25 -13.97
N GLU A 247 -15.61 -29.47 -15.08
CA GLU A 247 -17.00 -29.95 -15.10
C GLU A 247 -17.11 -31.28 -14.35
N TYR A 248 -16.13 -32.18 -14.53
CA TYR A 248 -16.07 -33.44 -13.80
C TYR A 248 -15.89 -33.26 -12.29
N ASN A 249 -15.09 -32.27 -11.83
CA ASN A 249 -14.77 -32.07 -10.42
C ASN A 249 -15.80 -31.21 -9.66
N VAL A 250 -16.35 -30.18 -10.30
CA VAL A 250 -17.22 -29.18 -9.65
C VAL A 250 -18.69 -29.48 -9.86
N VAL A 251 -19.09 -29.91 -11.07
CA VAL A 251 -20.51 -30.05 -11.45
C VAL A 251 -21.04 -31.47 -11.22
N TYR A 252 -20.23 -32.51 -11.47
CA TYR A 252 -20.67 -33.92 -11.36
C TYR A 252 -19.86 -34.80 -10.38
N PRO A 253 -19.62 -34.38 -9.12
CA PRO A 253 -18.82 -35.16 -8.17
C PRO A 253 -19.41 -36.55 -7.87
N TYR A 254 -20.74 -36.69 -7.91
CA TYR A 254 -21.44 -37.93 -7.56
C TYR A 254 -21.37 -39.03 -8.65
N ARG A 255 -21.04 -38.69 -9.90
CA ARG A 255 -20.94 -39.67 -11.00
C ARG A 255 -19.67 -40.51 -10.91
N PHE A 256 -18.63 -40.02 -10.24
CA PHE A 256 -17.36 -40.71 -10.05
C PHE A 256 -17.24 -41.45 -8.72
N LEU A 257 -18.16 -41.22 -7.78
CA LEU A 257 -18.20 -41.90 -6.47
C LEU A 257 -18.30 -43.44 -6.58
N ARG A 258 -18.78 -43.95 -7.72
CA ARG A 258 -18.94 -45.40 -7.98
C ARG A 258 -17.67 -46.12 -8.46
N PHE A 259 -16.63 -45.37 -8.83
CA PHE A 259 -15.45 -45.94 -9.50
C PHE A 259 -14.18 -45.96 -8.62
N ASP A 260 -14.27 -45.61 -7.33
CA ASP A 260 -13.11 -45.47 -6.41
C ASP A 260 -11.95 -44.64 -7.00
N LYS A 261 -12.25 -43.79 -7.98
CA LYS A 261 -11.27 -42.88 -8.58
C LYS A 261 -11.16 -41.66 -7.69
N THR A 262 -9.99 -41.52 -7.08
CA THR A 262 -9.55 -40.30 -6.40
C THR A 262 -9.77 -39.09 -7.31
N SER A 263 -10.32 -38.01 -6.74
CA SER A 263 -10.52 -36.73 -7.43
C SER A 263 -9.24 -36.26 -8.10
N LEU A 264 -9.36 -35.65 -9.29
CA LEU A 264 -8.20 -35.19 -10.06
C LEU A 264 -7.53 -34.05 -9.30
N SER A 265 -6.23 -34.19 -9.08
CA SER A 265 -5.48 -33.39 -8.11
C SER A 265 -4.81 -32.15 -8.71
N GLY A 266 -4.56 -32.12 -10.02
CA GLY A 266 -4.01 -30.94 -10.66
C GLY A 266 -3.54 -31.14 -12.10
N VAL A 267 -3.23 -30.02 -12.77
CA VAL A 267 -2.85 -29.97 -14.19
C VAL A 267 -1.47 -29.36 -14.36
N LEU A 268 -0.62 -29.96 -15.20
CA LEU A 268 0.63 -29.35 -15.65
C LEU A 268 0.52 -28.89 -17.10
N LEU A 269 0.52 -27.57 -17.31
CA LEU A 269 0.62 -26.93 -18.62
C LEU A 269 2.09 -26.85 -19.04
N TYR A 270 2.46 -27.46 -20.17
CA TYR A 270 3.82 -27.41 -20.70
C TYR A 270 3.89 -26.93 -22.15
N GLY A 271 5.01 -26.29 -22.52
CA GLY A 271 5.30 -25.90 -23.90
C GLY A 271 6.07 -24.58 -24.02
N PRO A 272 6.22 -24.00 -25.21
CA PRO A 272 6.99 -22.76 -25.41
C PRO A 272 6.48 -21.60 -24.53
N PRO A 273 7.39 -20.70 -24.08
CA PRO A 273 7.02 -19.51 -23.32
C PRO A 273 6.17 -18.57 -24.18
N GLY A 274 5.30 -17.78 -23.53
CA GLY A 274 4.51 -16.76 -24.23
C GLY A 274 3.37 -17.31 -25.10
N CYS A 275 2.94 -18.56 -24.89
CA CYS A 275 1.80 -19.17 -25.60
C CYS A 275 0.50 -19.19 -24.77
N GLY A 276 0.41 -18.34 -23.74
CA GLY A 276 -0.85 -18.14 -23.01
C GLY A 276 -1.16 -19.12 -21.88
N LYS A 277 -0.18 -19.87 -21.34
CA LYS A 277 -0.41 -20.80 -20.20
C LYS A 277 -1.03 -20.11 -18.97
N THR A 278 -0.48 -18.95 -18.59
CA THR A 278 -1.00 -18.12 -17.50
C THR A 278 -2.38 -17.55 -17.83
N LEU A 279 -2.65 -17.22 -19.10
CA LEU A 279 -3.97 -16.72 -19.53
C LEU A 279 -5.03 -17.83 -19.46
N LEU A 280 -4.69 -19.06 -19.88
CA LEU A 280 -5.57 -20.23 -19.78
C LEU A 280 -5.97 -20.48 -18.32
N ALA A 281 -5.03 -20.46 -17.40
CA ALA A 281 -5.33 -20.65 -15.98
C ALA A 281 -6.22 -19.54 -15.40
N LYS A 282 -6.03 -18.28 -15.84
CA LYS A 282 -6.91 -17.16 -15.44
C LYS A 282 -8.32 -17.29 -16.00
N ALA A 283 -8.46 -17.69 -17.27
CA ALA A 283 -9.76 -17.92 -17.90
C ALA A 283 -10.51 -19.07 -17.24
N MET A 284 -9.78 -20.14 -16.91
CA MET A 284 -10.28 -21.29 -16.18
C MET A 284 -10.84 -20.91 -14.81
N ALA A 285 -10.10 -20.11 -14.04
CA ALA A 285 -10.56 -19.62 -12.74
C ALA A 285 -11.80 -18.73 -12.84
N ASN A 286 -11.89 -17.88 -13.87
CA ASN A 286 -13.06 -17.04 -14.12
C ASN A 286 -14.31 -17.87 -14.49
N GLU A 287 -14.14 -18.94 -15.29
CA GLU A 287 -15.24 -19.86 -15.64
C GLU A 287 -15.84 -20.55 -14.40
N CYS A 288 -14.99 -20.87 -13.42
CA CYS A 288 -15.39 -21.48 -12.16
C CYS A 288 -16.03 -20.50 -11.14
N ASP A 289 -16.12 -19.20 -11.46
CA ASP A 289 -16.32 -18.10 -10.48
C ASP A 289 -15.40 -18.26 -9.24
N GLY A 290 -14.19 -18.73 -9.50
CA GLY A 290 -13.19 -19.03 -8.49
C GLY A 290 -12.20 -17.90 -8.28
N ASN A 291 -11.62 -17.85 -7.10
CA ASN A 291 -10.47 -17.00 -6.82
C ASN A 291 -9.23 -17.53 -7.55
N PHE A 292 -8.28 -16.65 -7.90
CA PHE A 292 -7.04 -16.99 -8.58
C PHE A 292 -5.85 -16.54 -7.77
N ILE A 293 -4.91 -17.45 -7.54
CA ILE A 293 -3.67 -17.19 -6.82
C ILE A 293 -2.50 -17.48 -7.74
N LEU A 294 -1.73 -16.44 -8.08
CA LEU A 294 -0.51 -16.56 -8.89
C LEU A 294 0.71 -16.71 -7.98
N VAL A 295 1.40 -17.84 -8.09
CA VAL A 295 2.65 -18.10 -7.40
C VAL A 295 3.75 -18.22 -8.44
N LYS A 296 4.61 -17.22 -8.53
CA LYS A 296 5.82 -17.34 -9.36
C LYS A 296 6.89 -18.03 -8.54
N VAL A 297 7.22 -19.23 -8.97
CA VAL A 297 8.17 -20.10 -8.29
C VAL A 297 9.56 -19.47 -8.11
N PRO A 298 10.11 -18.68 -9.06
CA PRO A 298 11.36 -17.95 -8.82
C PRO A 298 11.29 -16.95 -7.66
N GLU A 299 10.12 -16.38 -7.38
CA GLU A 299 9.96 -15.39 -6.30
C GLU A 299 10.02 -16.08 -4.93
N LEU A 300 9.50 -17.32 -4.81
CA LEU A 300 9.61 -18.14 -3.60
C LEU A 300 11.07 -18.46 -3.24
N LEU A 301 11.96 -18.59 -4.23
CA LEU A 301 13.38 -18.85 -4.00
C LEU A 301 14.16 -17.61 -3.51
N THR A 302 13.63 -16.40 -3.76
CA THR A 302 14.29 -15.13 -3.37
C THR A 302 13.84 -14.61 -2.01
N MET A 303 12.73 -15.13 -1.48
CA MET A 303 12.23 -14.86 -0.14
C MET A 303 13.12 -15.60 0.86
N TRP A 304 14.16 -14.88 1.32
CA TRP A 304 15.15 -15.19 2.37
C TRP A 304 15.20 -16.63 2.90
N PHE A 305 16.41 -17.21 2.78
CA PHE A 305 16.81 -18.62 3.00
C PHE A 305 16.32 -19.33 4.29
N GLU A 306 15.72 -18.62 5.25
CA GLU A 306 15.29 -19.16 6.55
C GLU A 306 13.75 -19.24 6.72
N GLU A 307 12.94 -18.58 5.88
CA GLU A 307 11.45 -18.58 6.01
C GLU A 307 10.70 -19.16 4.80
N SER A 308 11.41 -19.68 3.79
CA SER A 308 10.80 -20.06 2.51
C SER A 308 9.79 -21.23 2.62
N GLU A 309 9.93 -22.11 3.62
CA GLU A 309 8.99 -23.23 3.87
C GLU A 309 7.66 -22.76 4.46
N ALA A 310 7.71 -21.87 5.46
CA ALA A 310 6.52 -21.30 6.10
C ALA A 310 5.67 -20.53 5.08
N ASN A 311 6.34 -19.78 4.19
CA ASN A 311 5.67 -19.07 3.10
C ASN A 311 4.91 -20.01 2.15
N VAL A 312 5.42 -21.23 1.89
CA VAL A 312 4.70 -22.22 1.09
C VAL A 312 3.45 -22.69 1.84
N CYS A 313 3.54 -22.99 3.14
CA CYS A 313 2.37 -23.35 3.94
C CYS A 313 1.29 -22.25 3.88
N ASP A 314 1.70 -20.98 4.05
CA ASP A 314 0.80 -19.83 4.03
C ASP A 314 0.11 -19.65 2.67
N VAL A 315 0.81 -19.92 1.55
CA VAL A 315 0.22 -19.92 0.20
C VAL A 315 -0.92 -20.94 0.12
N PHE A 316 -0.69 -22.17 0.59
CA PHE A 316 -1.69 -23.23 0.53
C PHE A 316 -2.84 -22.98 1.51
N ASP A 317 -2.59 -22.41 2.68
CA ASP A 317 -3.63 -22.00 3.62
C ASP A 317 -4.50 -20.87 3.08
N LYS A 318 -3.89 -19.85 2.46
CA LYS A 318 -4.62 -18.79 1.75
C LYS A 318 -5.46 -19.37 0.62
N ALA A 319 -4.94 -20.33 -0.13
CA ALA A 319 -5.71 -21.03 -1.18
C ALA A 319 -6.91 -21.79 -0.59
N ARG A 320 -6.74 -22.50 0.54
CA ARG A 320 -7.85 -23.18 1.22
C ARG A 320 -8.93 -22.21 1.69
N GLN A 321 -8.53 -21.08 2.28
CA GLN A 321 -9.46 -20.05 2.75
C GLN A 321 -10.19 -19.36 1.61
N ALA A 322 -9.53 -19.22 0.45
CA ALA A 322 -10.10 -18.62 -0.75
C ALA A 322 -10.92 -19.59 -1.61
N ALA A 323 -11.22 -20.82 -1.16
CA ALA A 323 -11.97 -21.78 -1.95
C ALA A 323 -13.41 -21.28 -2.28
N PRO A 324 -13.92 -21.45 -3.52
CA PRO A 324 -13.30 -22.12 -4.66
C PRO A 324 -12.17 -21.31 -5.27
N CYS A 325 -10.99 -21.90 -5.48
CA CYS A 325 -9.85 -21.19 -6.05
C CYS A 325 -8.98 -22.04 -6.97
N VAL A 326 -8.27 -21.37 -7.87
CA VAL A 326 -7.22 -21.93 -8.72
C VAL A 326 -5.87 -21.43 -8.23
N LEU A 327 -5.02 -22.36 -7.78
CA LEU A 327 -3.66 -22.10 -7.36
C LEU A 327 -2.71 -22.36 -8.54
N PHE A 328 -2.14 -21.31 -9.12
CA PHE A 328 -1.32 -21.38 -10.32
C PHE A 328 0.16 -21.16 -10.03
N PHE A 329 0.98 -22.20 -10.23
CA PHE A 329 2.44 -22.13 -10.12
C PHE A 329 3.08 -21.84 -11.48
N ASP A 330 3.64 -20.64 -11.65
CA ASP A 330 4.34 -20.23 -12.87
C ASP A 330 5.85 -20.45 -12.75
N GLY A 331 6.46 -20.94 -13.83
CA GLY A 331 7.91 -21.11 -13.93
C GLY A 331 8.46 -22.24 -13.05
N LEU A 332 7.74 -23.35 -12.88
CA LEU A 332 8.22 -24.51 -12.11
C LEU A 332 9.59 -25.03 -12.58
N ASP A 333 9.98 -24.75 -13.83
CA ASP A 333 11.29 -25.11 -14.36
C ASP A 333 12.47 -24.32 -13.76
N SER A 334 12.22 -23.29 -12.96
CA SER A 334 13.26 -22.55 -12.23
C SER A 334 13.88 -23.37 -11.11
N ILE A 335 13.07 -24.15 -10.38
CA ILE A 335 13.56 -25.02 -9.30
C ILE A 335 14.42 -26.15 -9.88
N ALA A 336 13.98 -26.75 -10.99
CA ALA A 336 14.69 -27.83 -11.65
C ALA A 336 16.09 -27.45 -12.14
N LYS A 337 16.31 -26.17 -12.49
CA LYS A 337 17.64 -25.65 -12.88
C LYS A 337 18.61 -25.62 -11.70
N SER A 338 18.15 -25.32 -10.49
CA SER A 338 19.02 -25.21 -9.30
C SER A 338 19.60 -26.56 -8.87
N ARG A 339 18.91 -27.67 -9.18
CA ARG A 339 19.39 -29.04 -8.90
C ARG A 339 20.42 -29.58 -9.88
N GLY A 340 20.44 -29.10 -11.12
CA GLY A 340 21.28 -29.65 -12.19
C GLY A 340 22.66 -29.00 -12.34
N GLY A 341 22.96 -27.96 -11.57
CA GLY A 341 24.18 -27.16 -11.71
C GLY A 341 25.13 -27.31 -10.53
N SER A 342 26.22 -28.07 -10.75
CA SER A 342 27.42 -28.22 -9.90
C SER A 342 27.25 -28.55 -8.41
N VAL A 343 28.01 -29.56 -7.99
CA VAL A 343 28.26 -29.94 -6.59
C VAL A 343 28.76 -28.72 -5.79
N GLY A 344 27.88 -28.12 -4.97
CA GLY A 344 28.19 -27.02 -4.06
C GLY A 344 26.95 -26.55 -3.30
N ASP A 345 27.12 -26.18 -2.03
CA ASP A 345 26.15 -25.92 -0.93
C ASP A 345 24.90 -25.03 -1.19
N GLY A 346 24.64 -24.58 -2.42
CA GLY A 346 23.51 -23.70 -2.76
C GLY A 346 22.22 -24.41 -3.20
N SER A 347 22.25 -25.74 -3.40
CA SER A 347 21.11 -26.52 -3.92
C SER A 347 20.07 -26.91 -2.85
N ASP A 348 20.40 -26.84 -1.56
CA ASP A 348 19.57 -27.45 -0.51
C ASP A 348 18.28 -26.66 -0.21
N ALA A 349 18.30 -25.33 -0.32
CA ALA A 349 17.12 -24.50 -0.04
C ALA A 349 16.02 -24.62 -1.10
N ALA A 350 16.39 -24.69 -2.38
CA ALA A 350 15.42 -24.90 -3.46
C ALA A 350 14.74 -26.27 -3.35
N ASP A 351 15.48 -27.26 -2.87
CA ASP A 351 15.03 -28.63 -2.66
C ASP A 351 14.03 -28.74 -1.52
N ARG A 352 14.28 -28.02 -0.43
CA ARG A 352 13.37 -27.90 0.72
C ARG A 352 12.04 -27.27 0.33
N VAL A 353 12.06 -26.11 -0.36
CA VAL A 353 10.85 -25.45 -0.88
C VAL A 353 10.06 -26.37 -1.81
N TYR A 354 10.76 -27.11 -2.68
CA TYR A 354 10.13 -28.05 -3.60
C TYR A 354 9.45 -29.21 -2.88
N ASN A 355 10.14 -29.84 -1.93
CA ASN A 355 9.59 -30.92 -1.11
C ASN A 355 8.42 -30.43 -0.26
N GLN A 356 8.45 -29.18 0.20
CA GLN A 356 7.34 -28.57 0.91
C GLN A 356 6.11 -28.39 0.00
N ILE A 357 6.28 -27.90 -1.24
CA ILE A 357 5.19 -27.82 -2.22
C ILE A 357 4.58 -29.21 -2.46
N LEU A 358 5.41 -30.25 -2.61
CA LEU A 358 4.93 -31.63 -2.77
C LEU A 358 4.13 -32.12 -1.56
N THR A 359 4.60 -31.83 -0.35
CA THR A 359 3.96 -32.22 0.91
C THR A 359 2.61 -31.53 1.07
N GLU A 360 2.55 -30.23 0.75
CA GLU A 360 1.30 -29.47 0.75
C GLU A 360 0.32 -29.99 -0.30
N MET A 361 0.80 -30.29 -1.52
CA MET A 361 -0.03 -30.90 -2.57
C MET A 361 -0.64 -32.24 -2.13
N ASP A 362 0.14 -33.12 -1.48
CA ASP A 362 -0.38 -34.38 -0.92
C ASP A 362 -1.38 -34.14 0.22
N GLY A 363 -1.18 -33.07 0.99
CA GLY A 363 -2.08 -32.60 2.04
C GLY A 363 -3.41 -32.04 1.53
N MET A 364 -3.48 -31.65 0.26
CA MET A 364 -4.69 -31.11 -0.38
C MET A 364 -5.67 -32.23 -0.71
N ARG A 365 -6.43 -32.65 0.30
CA ARG A 365 -7.53 -33.60 0.13
C ARG A 365 -8.62 -33.02 -0.77
N ALA A 366 -9.28 -33.89 -1.54
CA ALA A 366 -10.41 -33.61 -2.45
C ALA A 366 -11.62 -32.85 -1.86
N LYS A 367 -11.66 -32.58 -0.55
CA LYS A 367 -12.72 -31.82 0.11
C LYS A 367 -12.54 -30.30 -0.03
N ASN A 368 -11.32 -29.84 -0.31
CA ASN A 368 -11.02 -28.43 -0.49
C ASN A 368 -11.26 -28.12 -1.97
N LYS A 369 -12.17 -27.20 -2.31
CA LYS A 369 -12.48 -26.79 -3.69
C LYS A 369 -11.34 -25.97 -4.32
N VAL A 370 -10.11 -26.47 -4.22
CA VAL A 370 -8.89 -25.81 -4.66
C VAL A 370 -8.31 -26.64 -5.80
N PHE A 371 -8.09 -26.01 -6.94
CA PHE A 371 -7.58 -26.66 -8.14
C PHE A 371 -6.15 -26.18 -8.40
N ILE A 372 -5.21 -27.11 -8.53
CA ILE A 372 -3.78 -26.78 -8.68
C ILE A 372 -3.38 -26.87 -10.15
N ILE A 373 -2.74 -25.81 -10.66
CA ILE A 373 -2.22 -25.75 -12.03
C ILE A 373 -0.74 -25.36 -11.99
N GLY A 374 0.13 -26.18 -12.57
CA GLY A 374 1.52 -25.83 -12.82
C GLY A 374 1.74 -25.39 -14.26
N ALA A 375 2.68 -24.47 -14.48
CA ALA A 375 3.17 -24.11 -15.80
C ALA A 375 4.69 -24.29 -15.91
N THR A 376 5.13 -24.91 -17.01
CA THR A 376 6.54 -25.09 -17.33
C THR A 376 6.82 -24.79 -18.80
N THR A 377 8.00 -24.20 -19.05
CA THR A 377 8.49 -23.95 -20.41
C THR A 377 9.17 -25.17 -21.04
N ARG A 378 9.55 -26.18 -20.23
CA ARG A 378 10.38 -27.31 -20.65
C ARG A 378 9.78 -28.63 -20.16
N LYS A 379 9.54 -29.55 -21.10
CA LYS A 379 8.99 -30.90 -20.80
C LYS A 379 9.97 -31.81 -20.04
N ILE A 380 11.28 -31.62 -20.22
CA ILE A 380 12.28 -32.68 -19.99
C ILE A 380 12.94 -32.63 -18.60
N ILE A 381 12.85 -31.54 -17.83
CA ILE A 381 13.58 -31.38 -16.55
C ILE A 381 12.65 -31.42 -15.32
N MET A 382 11.39 -31.83 -15.49
CA MET A 382 10.48 -31.92 -14.35
C MET A 382 10.67 -33.28 -13.67
N HIS A 383 10.85 -33.27 -12.35
CA HIS A 383 10.97 -34.50 -11.56
C HIS A 383 9.65 -35.30 -11.64
N GLU A 384 9.78 -36.61 -11.87
CA GLU A 384 8.69 -37.58 -11.89
C GLU A 384 7.79 -37.48 -10.65
N ALA A 385 8.34 -37.00 -9.52
CA ALA A 385 7.60 -36.76 -8.28
C ALA A 385 6.42 -35.78 -8.41
N ILE A 386 6.52 -34.70 -9.20
CA ILE A 386 5.36 -33.77 -9.41
C ILE A 386 4.26 -34.45 -10.24
N LEU A 387 4.64 -35.39 -11.11
CA LEU A 387 3.75 -36.04 -12.07
C LEU A 387 3.09 -37.30 -11.51
N GLN A 388 3.31 -37.63 -10.24
CA GLN A 388 2.68 -38.77 -9.59
C GLN A 388 1.16 -38.57 -9.45
N LEU A 389 0.42 -39.68 -9.53
CA LEU A 389 -1.02 -39.73 -9.29
C LEU A 389 -1.34 -39.07 -7.94
N GLY A 390 -2.28 -38.12 -7.93
CA GLY A 390 -2.60 -37.33 -6.72
C GLY A 390 -1.87 -35.98 -6.62
N ARG A 391 -1.03 -35.62 -7.61
CA ARG A 391 -0.40 -34.28 -7.75
C ARG A 391 -0.76 -33.63 -9.09
N LEU A 392 0.21 -33.38 -9.98
CA LEU A 392 -0.03 -32.87 -11.35
C LEU A 392 0.00 -34.03 -12.36
N ASP A 393 -1.00 -34.89 -12.30
CA ASP A 393 -1.09 -36.11 -13.10
C ASP A 393 -1.64 -35.88 -14.52
N HIS A 394 -2.28 -34.74 -14.77
CA HIS A 394 -2.74 -34.34 -16.11
C HIS A 394 -1.75 -33.41 -16.81
N LEU A 395 -1.09 -33.90 -17.86
CA LEU A 395 -0.16 -33.12 -18.66
C LEU A 395 -0.79 -32.59 -19.94
N ILE A 396 -0.95 -31.27 -20.04
CA ILE A 396 -1.53 -30.63 -21.22
C ILE A 396 -0.45 -29.85 -21.97
N TYR A 397 -0.29 -30.16 -23.26
CA TYR A 397 0.65 -29.45 -24.12
C TYR A 397 -0.01 -28.20 -24.70
N VAL A 398 0.64 -27.05 -24.51
CA VAL A 398 0.23 -25.77 -25.11
C VAL A 398 1.17 -25.47 -26.29
N PRO A 399 0.74 -25.73 -27.54
CA PRO A 399 1.55 -25.54 -28.74
C PRO A 399 1.72 -24.05 -29.11
N LEU A 400 2.53 -23.81 -30.14
CA LEU A 400 2.54 -22.52 -30.85
C LEU A 400 1.18 -22.27 -31.52
N PRO A 401 0.79 -21.00 -31.74
CA PRO A 401 -0.49 -20.68 -32.35
C PRO A 401 -0.56 -21.12 -33.83
N ASP A 402 -1.61 -21.88 -34.15
CA ASP A 402 -1.99 -22.26 -35.52
C ASP A 402 -2.37 -21.04 -36.36
N ASP A 403 -2.48 -21.19 -37.68
CA ASP A 403 -2.76 -20.09 -38.61
C ASP A 403 -4.04 -19.32 -38.23
N LYS A 404 -5.10 -20.05 -37.84
CA LYS A 404 -6.36 -19.47 -37.34
C LYS A 404 -6.17 -18.67 -36.06
N ALA A 405 -5.38 -19.20 -35.12
CA ALA A 405 -5.08 -18.54 -33.86
C ALA A 405 -4.25 -17.27 -34.09
N ARG A 406 -3.26 -17.32 -34.98
CA ARG A 406 -2.43 -16.15 -35.34
C ARG A 406 -3.26 -15.02 -35.95
N ALA A 407 -4.15 -15.36 -36.89
CA ALA A 407 -5.05 -14.39 -37.50
C ALA A 407 -5.90 -13.67 -36.44
N ALA A 408 -6.49 -14.43 -35.53
CA ALA A 408 -7.32 -13.90 -34.47
C ALA A 408 -6.53 -13.04 -33.46
N ILE A 409 -5.32 -13.45 -33.05
CA ILE A 409 -4.45 -12.66 -32.17
C ILE A 409 -4.04 -11.34 -32.84
N LEU A 410 -3.67 -11.37 -34.13
CA LEU A 410 -3.30 -10.16 -34.86
C LEU A 410 -4.49 -9.20 -35.01
N GLN A 411 -5.67 -9.74 -35.31
CA GLN A 411 -6.90 -8.96 -35.40
C GLN A 411 -7.28 -8.32 -34.07
N SER A 412 -7.19 -9.06 -32.96
CA SER A 412 -7.50 -8.53 -31.63
C SER A 412 -6.55 -7.42 -31.20
N THR A 413 -5.28 -7.50 -31.63
CA THR A 413 -4.26 -6.54 -31.21
C THR A 413 -4.31 -5.25 -32.01
N VAL A 414 -4.66 -5.32 -33.31
CA VAL A 414 -4.65 -4.16 -34.21
C VAL A 414 -6.02 -3.45 -34.29
N LYS A 415 -7.12 -4.09 -33.84
CA LYS A 415 -8.53 -3.62 -33.87
C LYS A 415 -9.06 -3.23 -35.26
N GLU A 416 -8.40 -2.32 -35.96
CA GLU A 416 -8.68 -1.88 -37.33
C GLU A 416 -7.45 -2.10 -38.22
N LEU A 417 -7.56 -3.02 -39.18
CA LEU A 417 -6.48 -3.25 -40.15
C LEU A 417 -6.36 -2.06 -41.10
N PRO A 418 -5.13 -1.56 -41.37
CA PRO A 418 -4.94 -0.50 -42.34
C PRO A 418 -5.29 -0.95 -43.76
N ALA A 419 -5.73 0.00 -44.58
CA ALA A 419 -6.04 -0.25 -45.99
C ALA A 419 -4.83 -0.87 -46.72
N GLY A 420 -5.03 -2.04 -47.31
CA GLY A 420 -3.99 -2.81 -48.02
C GLY A 420 -3.30 -3.90 -47.20
N ALA A 421 -3.58 -4.05 -45.90
CA ALA A 421 -3.06 -5.16 -45.11
C ALA A 421 -3.93 -6.41 -45.27
N ASP A 422 -3.36 -7.48 -45.86
CA ASP A 422 -4.00 -8.79 -45.92
C ASP A 422 -3.56 -9.65 -44.73
N LEU A 423 -4.53 -10.06 -43.90
CA LEU A 423 -4.31 -10.95 -42.75
C LEU A 423 -3.60 -12.24 -43.13
N ASN A 424 -3.87 -12.81 -44.31
CA ASN A 424 -3.24 -14.06 -44.75
C ASN A 424 -1.73 -13.87 -44.98
N THR A 425 -1.33 -12.76 -45.61
CA THR A 425 0.09 -12.43 -45.80
C THR A 425 0.81 -12.23 -44.47
N LEU A 426 0.17 -11.54 -43.52
CA LEU A 426 0.73 -11.31 -42.18
C LEU A 426 0.87 -12.62 -41.40
N CYS A 427 -0.10 -13.54 -41.51
CA CYS A 427 -0.05 -14.85 -40.87
C CYS A 427 1.08 -15.74 -41.44
N ASN A 428 1.38 -15.61 -42.73
CA ASN A 428 2.50 -16.30 -43.38
C ASN A 428 3.86 -15.74 -42.93
N GLN A 429 3.98 -14.43 -42.80
CA GLN A 429 5.21 -13.77 -42.32
C GLN A 429 5.50 -14.00 -40.82
N THR A 430 4.46 -14.30 -40.05
CA THR A 430 4.52 -14.52 -38.59
C THR A 430 4.50 -16.01 -38.21
N LYS A 431 4.85 -16.90 -39.14
CA LYS A 431 4.94 -18.34 -38.88
C LYS A 431 5.94 -18.63 -37.76
N ASN A 432 5.59 -19.56 -36.87
CA ASN A 432 6.37 -19.97 -35.70
C ASN A 432 6.60 -18.88 -34.62
N LEU A 433 5.94 -17.73 -34.71
CA LEU A 433 5.97 -16.73 -33.64
C LEU A 433 5.08 -17.19 -32.46
N THR A 434 5.50 -16.89 -31.24
CA THR A 434 4.70 -17.13 -30.03
C THR A 434 3.57 -16.09 -29.90
N GLY A 435 2.51 -16.43 -29.16
CA GLY A 435 1.41 -15.50 -28.91
C GLY A 435 1.86 -14.16 -28.31
N GLN A 436 2.85 -14.18 -27.42
CA GLN A 436 3.46 -12.98 -26.85
C GLN A 436 4.13 -12.11 -27.91
N LEU A 437 4.86 -12.70 -28.86
CA LEU A 437 5.49 -11.96 -29.96
C LEU A 437 4.45 -11.36 -30.91
N LEU A 438 3.35 -12.08 -31.18
CA LEU A 438 2.23 -11.56 -31.96
C LEU A 438 1.57 -10.34 -31.29
N ALA A 439 1.39 -10.38 -29.97
CA ALA A 439 0.90 -9.23 -29.21
C ALA A 439 1.89 -8.05 -29.24
N THR A 440 3.20 -8.33 -29.16
CA THR A 440 4.25 -7.29 -29.29
C THR A 440 4.21 -6.60 -30.64
N ILE A 441 3.89 -7.30 -31.74
CA ILE A 441 3.77 -6.69 -33.07
C ILE A 441 2.73 -5.58 -33.05
N GLY A 442 1.54 -5.83 -32.49
CA GLY A 442 0.52 -4.80 -32.42
C GLY A 442 0.91 -3.63 -31.52
N GLN A 443 1.48 -3.89 -30.33
CA GLN A 443 1.98 -2.83 -29.45
C GLN A 443 3.05 -1.95 -30.13
N GLN A 444 3.98 -2.58 -30.85
CA GLN A 444 5.03 -1.88 -31.56
C GLN A 444 4.50 -1.09 -32.76
N ALA A 445 3.51 -1.62 -33.49
CA ALA A 445 2.84 -0.90 -34.57
C ALA A 445 2.13 0.36 -34.06
N HIS A 446 1.42 0.27 -32.92
CA HIS A 446 0.82 1.43 -32.25
C HIS A 446 1.86 2.47 -31.85
N LYS A 447 2.96 2.02 -31.23
CA LYS A 447 4.06 2.91 -30.81
C LYS A 447 4.67 3.65 -31.99
N SER A 448 4.94 2.95 -33.10
CA SER A 448 5.48 3.57 -34.32
C SER A 448 4.52 4.61 -34.91
N ALA A 449 3.22 4.31 -34.95
CA ALA A 449 2.20 5.26 -35.44
C ALA A 449 2.11 6.53 -34.58
N VAL A 450 2.18 6.39 -33.25
CA VAL A 450 2.22 7.54 -32.33
C VAL A 450 3.50 8.36 -32.53
N GLN A 451 4.65 7.71 -32.71
CA GLN A 451 5.91 8.40 -32.96
C GLN A 451 5.93 9.17 -34.28
N GLU A 452 5.34 8.62 -35.34
CA GLU A 452 5.19 9.31 -36.63
C GLU A 452 4.33 10.57 -36.47
N THR A 453 3.16 10.45 -35.82
CA THR A 453 2.24 11.57 -35.56
C THR A 453 2.91 12.69 -34.75
N ILE A 454 3.72 12.35 -33.74
CA ILE A 454 4.47 13.33 -32.94
C ILE A 454 5.54 14.03 -33.80
N LYS A 455 6.25 13.28 -34.65
CA LYS A 455 7.28 13.85 -35.56
C LYS A 455 6.67 14.79 -36.58
N GLU A 456 5.51 14.44 -37.15
CA GLU A 456 4.75 15.30 -38.07
C GLU A 456 4.29 16.59 -37.38
N LYS A 457 3.75 16.50 -36.16
CA LYS A 457 3.40 17.70 -35.36
C LYS A 457 4.60 18.59 -35.07
N LYS A 458 5.76 18.02 -34.73
CA LYS A 458 7.01 18.79 -34.51
C LYS A 458 7.48 19.50 -35.78
N LYS A 459 7.40 18.83 -36.95
CA LYS A 459 7.75 19.43 -38.26
C LYS A 459 6.78 20.56 -38.64
N LYS A 460 5.47 20.37 -38.45
CA LYS A 460 4.45 21.39 -38.72
C LYS A 460 4.57 22.61 -37.79
N LYS A 461 4.83 22.41 -36.49
CA LYS A 461 5.11 23.50 -35.53
C LYS A 461 6.40 24.28 -35.86
N ALA A 462 7.36 23.64 -36.52
CA ALA A 462 8.57 24.32 -37.00
C ALA A 462 8.33 25.13 -38.30
N GLN A 463 7.23 24.88 -39.01
CA GLN A 463 6.91 25.50 -40.31
C GLN A 463 5.77 26.52 -40.24
N THR A 464 4.93 26.51 -39.20
CA THR A 464 3.77 27.41 -39.06
C THR A 464 3.58 27.76 -37.59
N MET A 465 3.71 29.05 -37.25
CA MET A 465 3.28 29.60 -35.97
C MET A 465 1.76 29.79 -36.03
N ASP A 466 1.06 29.24 -35.03
CA ASP A 466 -0.38 29.36 -34.77
C ASP A 466 -1.35 28.69 -35.76
N ILE A 467 -1.70 27.43 -35.50
CA ILE A 467 -3.09 26.92 -35.64
C ILE A 467 -3.38 25.91 -34.53
N ASP A 468 -4.47 26.11 -33.81
CA ASP A 468 -5.08 25.17 -32.87
C ASP A 468 -5.78 24.05 -33.70
N GLU A 469 -5.00 23.04 -34.13
CA GLU A 469 -5.53 21.90 -34.90
C GLU A 469 -6.11 20.83 -33.95
N THR A 470 -7.36 20.43 -34.23
CA THR A 470 -8.02 19.26 -33.62
C THR A 470 -7.10 18.04 -33.63
N PRO A 471 -7.01 17.26 -32.53
CA PRO A 471 -6.07 16.14 -32.45
C PRO A 471 -6.41 15.07 -33.50
N THR A 472 -5.62 14.99 -34.57
CA THR A 472 -5.66 13.86 -35.51
C THR A 472 -5.28 12.58 -34.76
N LEU A 473 -6.17 11.59 -34.81
CA LEU A 473 -5.93 10.29 -34.21
C LEU A 473 -4.82 9.57 -34.99
N PRO A 474 -3.83 8.95 -34.30
CA PRO A 474 -2.77 8.21 -34.95
C PRO A 474 -3.35 6.99 -35.69
N GLN A 475 -3.15 6.93 -37.00
CA GLN A 475 -3.57 5.79 -37.81
C GLN A 475 -2.40 4.84 -38.03
N ILE A 476 -2.64 3.54 -37.82
CA ILE A 476 -1.66 2.51 -38.17
C ILE A 476 -1.61 2.42 -39.70
N ARG A 477 -0.42 2.17 -40.24
CA ARG A 477 -0.14 2.01 -41.68
C ARG A 477 0.61 0.70 -41.88
N LEU A 478 0.60 0.18 -43.10
CA LEU A 478 1.20 -1.12 -43.41
C LEU A 478 2.69 -1.20 -43.03
N HIS A 479 3.47 -0.14 -43.29
CA HIS A 479 4.90 -0.11 -42.95
C HIS A 479 5.17 -0.19 -41.44
N HIS A 480 4.24 0.27 -40.59
CA HIS A 480 4.37 0.14 -39.13
C HIS A 480 4.29 -1.32 -38.70
N ILE A 481 3.42 -2.10 -39.35
CA ILE A 481 3.24 -3.53 -39.08
C ILE A 481 4.46 -4.31 -39.57
N GLU A 482 4.96 -4.01 -40.78
CA GLU A 482 6.17 -4.66 -41.32
C GLU A 482 7.41 -4.40 -40.45
N GLN A 483 7.60 -3.17 -39.98
CA GLN A 483 8.67 -2.84 -39.04
C GLN A 483 8.53 -3.60 -37.72
N ALA A 484 7.30 -3.74 -37.22
CA ALA A 484 7.01 -4.48 -36.00
C ALA A 484 7.23 -5.99 -36.16
N ILE A 485 6.89 -6.59 -37.32
CA ILE A 485 7.18 -7.99 -37.64
C ILE A 485 8.70 -8.24 -37.65
N ASN A 486 9.46 -7.40 -38.35
CA ASN A 486 10.91 -7.49 -38.39
C ASN A 486 11.54 -7.41 -36.99
N TYR A 487 10.99 -6.53 -36.14
CA TYR A 487 11.42 -6.41 -34.74
C TYR A 487 11.11 -7.69 -33.93
N ALA A 488 9.90 -8.24 -34.06
CA ALA A 488 9.49 -9.46 -33.37
C ALA A 488 10.32 -10.69 -33.80
N GLN A 489 10.61 -10.83 -35.09
CA GLN A 489 11.47 -11.90 -35.63
C GLN A 489 12.90 -11.80 -35.09
N ARG A 490 13.46 -10.59 -34.95
CA ARG A 490 14.78 -10.38 -34.31
C ARG A 490 14.78 -10.81 -32.85
N LEU A 491 13.73 -10.45 -32.08
CA LEU A 491 13.61 -10.87 -30.69
C LEU A 491 13.51 -12.39 -30.54
N GLN A 492 12.81 -13.08 -31.45
CA GLN A 492 12.78 -14.53 -31.46
C GLN A 492 14.16 -15.11 -31.75
N PHE A 493 14.85 -14.60 -32.77
CA PHE A 493 16.21 -15.04 -33.10
C PHE A 493 17.19 -14.85 -31.94
N GLU A 494 17.11 -13.73 -31.20
CA GLU A 494 17.92 -13.51 -30.00
C GLU A 494 17.59 -14.47 -28.85
N ARG A 495 16.32 -14.89 -28.73
CA ARG A 495 15.88 -15.88 -27.73
C ARG A 495 16.29 -17.32 -28.10
N ASP A 496 16.29 -17.65 -29.38
CA ASP A 496 16.61 -18.99 -29.89
C ASP A 496 18.12 -19.22 -30.04
N LYS A 497 18.96 -18.19 -29.77
CA LYS A 497 20.42 -18.38 -29.68
C LYS A 497 20.73 -19.40 -28.57
N PRO A 498 21.51 -20.45 -28.86
CA PRO A 498 21.99 -21.34 -27.82
C PRO A 498 22.81 -20.51 -26.82
N ARG A 499 22.40 -20.55 -25.55
CA ARG A 499 23.18 -20.02 -24.43
C ARG A 499 24.23 -21.02 -24.01
#